data_AF-A0A8K0G0T8-F1
#
_entry.id   AF-A0A8K0G0T8-F1
#
_cell.length_a   1.000
_cell.length_b   1.000
_cell.length_c   1.000
_cell.angle_alpha   90.00
_cell.angle_beta   90.00
_cell.angle_gamma   90.00
#
_symmetry.space_group_name_H-M   'P 1'
#
loop_
_entity.id
_entity.type
_entity.pdbx_description
1 polymer ?
#
loop_
_entity_poly.entity_id
_entity_poly.type
_entity_poly.pdbx_seq_one_letter_code
_entity_poly.pdbx_strand_id
1 'polypeptide(L)'
;MCHIVQSPFTYITRKNEVLESNSFLSSRWGAISILNPDKDSCKSTTYTPKLDLIMSLFKKQIRRLLQIKGNQDLDIQEFKRIRIREMVDSTRRTLKSLAQLLSEINSIVISDDVADKINEAVEYADMAEMYVEKGDIDDGLKAAKIAFKNSEAAFSDPSLLALLYFPDDQKYAVYIPLFLPVMIPVLMSVTTVRRWYMGLKKDKTKTE
;
A
#
# COMPACT_ATOMS: atom_id res chain seq x y z
N MET A 1 -7.47 -52.70 -5.24
CA MET A 1 -8.45 -52.98 -6.31
C MET A 1 -9.24 -51.71 -6.55
N CYS A 2 -9.04 -51.05 -7.70
CA CYS A 2 -10.02 -50.09 -8.17
C CYS A 2 -11.37 -50.81 -8.28
N HIS A 3 -12.37 -50.44 -7.49
CA HIS A 3 -13.72 -50.86 -7.80
C HIS A 3 -14.10 -50.20 -9.13
N ILE A 4 -14.47 -51.02 -10.12
CA ILE A 4 -14.83 -50.65 -11.51
C ILE A 4 -16.06 -49.68 -11.57
N VAL A 5 -16.56 -49.26 -10.41
CA VAL A 5 -17.81 -48.52 -10.17
C VAL A 5 -17.53 -47.18 -9.47
N GLN A 6 -16.44 -46.48 -9.83
CA GLN A 6 -16.31 -45.06 -9.48
C GLN A 6 -16.48 -44.22 -10.73
N SER A 7 -17.59 -43.48 -10.78
CA SER A 7 -17.87 -42.47 -11.78
C SER A 7 -16.76 -41.41 -11.75
N PRO A 8 -16.30 -40.90 -12.91
CA PRO A 8 -15.34 -39.79 -12.92
C PRO A 8 -15.92 -38.60 -12.16
N PHE A 9 -15.08 -37.90 -11.42
CA PHE A 9 -15.50 -36.65 -10.78
C PHE A 9 -15.76 -35.61 -11.87
N THR A 10 -16.98 -35.11 -11.93
CA THR A 10 -17.43 -34.11 -12.91
C THR A 10 -18.06 -32.92 -12.21
N TYR A 11 -17.80 -31.73 -12.73
CA TYR A 11 -18.52 -30.54 -12.28
C TYR A 11 -19.93 -30.52 -12.87
N ILE A 12 -20.90 -30.09 -12.06
CA ILE A 12 -22.30 -30.01 -12.45
C ILE A 12 -22.76 -28.57 -12.26
N THR A 13 -23.48 -28.03 -13.24
CA THR A 13 -24.09 -26.70 -13.16
C THR A 13 -25.31 -26.73 -12.25
N ARG A 14 -25.78 -25.58 -11.74
CA ARG A 14 -27.05 -25.47 -10.98
C ARG A 14 -28.28 -26.06 -11.71
N LYS A 15 -28.22 -26.20 -13.03
CA LYS A 15 -29.24 -26.84 -13.88
C LYS A 15 -29.09 -28.36 -14.00
N ASN A 16 -28.21 -28.97 -13.22
CA ASN A 16 -27.88 -30.39 -13.26
C ASN A 16 -27.23 -30.87 -14.58
N GLU A 17 -26.60 -29.94 -15.32
CA GLU A 17 -25.86 -30.23 -16.56
C GLU A 17 -24.38 -30.48 -16.25
N VAL A 18 -23.83 -31.56 -16.82
CA VAL A 18 -22.42 -31.92 -16.69
C VAL A 18 -21.56 -30.93 -17.49
N LEU A 19 -20.58 -30.31 -16.83
CA LEU A 19 -19.61 -29.45 -17.49
C LEU A 19 -18.58 -30.30 -18.23
N GLU A 20 -18.31 -29.93 -19.49
CA GLU A 20 -17.29 -30.60 -20.32
C GLU A 20 -15.87 -30.42 -19.77
N SER A 21 -15.61 -29.33 -19.04
CA SER A 21 -14.31 -29.07 -18.45
C SER A 21 -14.24 -29.51 -16.98
N ASN A 22 -13.34 -30.45 -16.67
CA ASN A 22 -12.99 -30.85 -15.30
C ASN A 22 -12.05 -29.85 -14.61
N SER A 23 -12.25 -28.55 -14.82
CA SER A 23 -11.46 -27.49 -14.18
C SER A 23 -12.28 -26.23 -13.97
N PHE A 24 -12.03 -25.51 -12.87
CA PHE A 24 -12.58 -24.17 -12.65
C PHE A 24 -11.51 -23.18 -12.18
N LEU A 25 -11.82 -21.89 -12.33
CA LEU A 25 -10.95 -20.78 -11.96
C LEU A 25 -11.69 -19.81 -11.04
N SER A 26 -11.06 -19.43 -9.95
CA SER A 26 -11.48 -18.37 -9.04
C SER A 26 -10.40 -17.30 -8.96
N SER A 27 -10.79 -16.03 -9.07
CA SER A 27 -9.84 -14.91 -9.01
C SER A 27 -9.11 -14.79 -7.66
N ARG A 28 -9.73 -15.27 -6.57
CA ARG A 28 -9.17 -15.20 -5.21
C ARG A 28 -8.45 -16.48 -4.78
N TRP A 29 -8.92 -17.63 -5.27
CA TRP A 29 -8.46 -18.95 -4.80
C TRP A 29 -7.59 -19.68 -5.83
N GLY A 30 -7.43 -19.12 -7.02
CA GLY A 30 -6.70 -19.75 -8.11
C GLY A 30 -7.55 -20.79 -8.84
N ALA A 31 -6.88 -21.77 -9.43
CA ALA A 31 -7.52 -22.78 -10.27
C ALA A 31 -7.41 -24.18 -9.68
N ILE A 32 -8.46 -24.98 -9.88
CA ILE A 32 -8.49 -26.40 -9.52
C ILE A 32 -8.81 -27.19 -10.79
N SER A 33 -8.03 -28.24 -11.04
CA SER A 33 -8.22 -29.17 -12.17
C SER A 33 -8.25 -30.59 -11.64
N ILE A 34 -9.33 -31.32 -11.93
CA ILE A 34 -9.50 -32.71 -11.55
C ILE A 34 -9.01 -33.60 -12.68
N LEU A 35 -8.09 -34.50 -12.36
CA LEU A 35 -7.56 -35.48 -13.29
C LEU A 35 -8.20 -36.83 -13.02
N ASN A 36 -9.06 -37.26 -13.95
CA ASN A 36 -9.70 -38.56 -13.89
C ASN A 36 -8.82 -39.60 -14.58
N PRO A 37 -8.32 -40.65 -13.88
CA PRO A 37 -7.53 -41.71 -14.49
C PRO A 37 -8.40 -42.57 -15.42
N ASP A 38 -7.80 -43.09 -16.49
CA ASP A 38 -8.45 -44.03 -17.38
C ASP A 38 -8.50 -45.45 -16.77
N LYS A 39 -9.36 -46.29 -17.36
CA LYS A 39 -9.60 -47.65 -16.88
C LYS A 39 -8.35 -48.53 -16.95
N ASP A 40 -7.40 -48.24 -17.83
CA ASP A 40 -6.20 -49.04 -18.02
C ASP A 40 -5.06 -48.60 -17.07
N SER A 41 -4.94 -47.30 -16.76
CA SER A 41 -4.12 -46.80 -15.65
C SER A 41 -4.56 -47.39 -14.30
N CYS A 42 -5.86 -47.63 -14.14
CA CYS A 42 -6.45 -48.19 -12.94
C CYS A 42 -6.18 -49.71 -12.79
N LYS A 43 -5.94 -50.43 -13.90
CA LYS A 43 -5.47 -51.84 -13.88
C LYS A 43 -3.97 -51.96 -13.63
N SER A 44 -3.18 -51.05 -14.17
CA SER A 44 -1.71 -51.02 -14.07
C SER A 44 -1.18 -50.38 -12.78
N THR A 45 -2.07 -49.90 -11.90
CA THR A 45 -1.76 -49.18 -10.64
C THR A 45 -0.88 -47.94 -10.79
N THR A 46 -0.62 -47.53 -12.03
CA THR A 46 0.30 -46.45 -12.38
C THR A 46 -0.45 -45.49 -13.28
N TYR A 47 -0.64 -44.26 -12.82
CA TYR A 47 -1.28 -43.20 -13.59
C TYR A 47 -0.21 -42.24 -14.11
N THR A 48 -0.19 -42.04 -15.43
CA THR A 48 0.67 -41.04 -16.07
C THR A 48 -0.18 -39.85 -16.52
N PRO A 49 -0.10 -38.69 -15.82
CA PRO A 49 -0.86 -37.53 -16.21
C PRO A 49 -0.36 -36.96 -17.54
N LYS A 50 -1.28 -36.56 -18.42
CA LYS A 50 -0.97 -35.87 -19.67
C LYS A 50 -0.51 -34.44 -19.37
N LEU A 51 0.80 -34.24 -19.22
CA LEU A 51 1.39 -32.96 -18.83
C LEU A 51 1.01 -31.83 -19.79
N ASP A 52 0.94 -32.08 -21.10
CA ASP A 52 0.56 -31.09 -22.11
C ASP A 52 -0.85 -30.53 -21.87
N LEU A 53 -1.77 -31.38 -21.44
CA LEU A 53 -3.15 -30.98 -21.11
C LEU A 53 -3.18 -30.11 -19.84
N ILE A 54 -2.42 -30.51 -18.82
CA ILE A 54 -2.35 -29.77 -17.56
C ILE A 54 -1.71 -28.40 -17.79
N MET A 55 -0.59 -28.35 -18.50
CA MET A 55 0.13 -27.11 -18.79
C MET A 55 -0.68 -26.17 -19.69
N SER A 56 -1.42 -26.69 -20.66
CA SER A 56 -2.29 -25.86 -21.50
C SER A 56 -3.48 -25.27 -20.72
N LEU A 57 -4.10 -26.03 -19.81
CA LEU A 57 -5.12 -25.53 -18.89
C LEU A 57 -4.56 -24.46 -17.95
N PHE A 58 -3.41 -24.74 -17.33
CA PHE A 58 -2.73 -23.81 -16.42
C PHE A 58 -2.37 -22.50 -17.11
N LYS A 59 -1.80 -22.57 -18.33
CA LYS A 59 -1.48 -21.40 -19.15
C LYS A 59 -2.72 -20.58 -19.46
N LYS A 60 -3.85 -21.22 -19.80
CA LYS A 60 -5.13 -20.55 -20.06
C LYS A 60 -5.69 -19.88 -18.81
N GLN A 61 -5.56 -20.52 -17.65
CA GLN A 61 -6.03 -20.01 -16.36
C GLN A 61 -5.23 -18.80 -15.90
N ILE A 62 -3.89 -18.87 -15.93
CA ILE A 62 -3.01 -17.73 -15.60
C ILE A 62 -3.31 -16.54 -16.50
N ARG A 63 -3.44 -16.77 -17.80
CA ARG A 63 -3.78 -15.70 -18.75
C ARG A 63 -5.08 -15.02 -18.41
N ARG A 64 -6.10 -15.79 -18.01
CA ARG A 64 -7.39 -15.23 -17.62
C ARG A 64 -7.30 -14.42 -16.32
N LEU A 65 -6.47 -14.83 -15.37
CA LEU A 65 -6.20 -14.06 -14.15
C LEU A 65 -5.43 -12.76 -14.45
N LEU A 66 -4.45 -12.84 -15.33
CA LEU A 66 -3.66 -11.68 -15.79
C LEU A 66 -4.38 -10.85 -16.86
N GLN A 67 -5.60 -11.23 -17.24
CA GLN A 67 -6.39 -10.58 -18.30
C GLN A 67 -5.69 -10.53 -19.68
N ILE A 68 -4.76 -11.45 -19.94
CA ILE A 68 -4.05 -11.61 -21.21
C ILE A 68 -4.93 -12.45 -22.14
N LYS A 69 -5.39 -11.88 -23.27
CA LYS A 69 -6.37 -12.53 -24.14
C LYS A 69 -5.76 -13.56 -25.10
N GLY A 70 -4.46 -13.51 -25.39
CA GLY A 70 -3.80 -14.39 -26.36
C GLY A 70 -2.29 -14.57 -26.20
N ASN A 71 -1.60 -14.81 -27.32
CA ASN A 71 -0.15 -15.00 -27.43
C ASN A 71 0.55 -13.81 -28.10
N GLN A 72 -0.19 -12.79 -28.52
CA GLN A 72 0.36 -11.74 -29.36
C GLN A 72 1.03 -10.68 -28.49
N ASP A 73 2.08 -10.06 -29.01
CA ASP A 73 2.77 -8.95 -28.33
C ASP A 73 1.82 -7.82 -27.95
N LEU A 74 0.73 -7.65 -28.72
CA LEU A 74 -0.36 -6.72 -28.43
C LEU A 74 -1.03 -6.99 -27.07
N ASP A 75 -1.25 -8.26 -26.70
CA ASP A 75 -1.85 -8.61 -25.41
C ASP A 75 -0.93 -8.28 -24.24
N ILE A 76 0.39 -8.43 -24.44
CA ILE A 76 1.41 -8.10 -23.45
C ILE A 76 1.49 -6.58 -23.28
N GLN A 77 1.42 -5.81 -24.37
CA GLN A 77 1.39 -4.35 -24.30
C GLN A 77 0.15 -3.83 -23.57
N GLU A 78 -1.02 -4.42 -23.82
CA GLU A 78 -2.25 -4.05 -23.11
C GLU A 78 -2.17 -4.39 -21.62
N PHE A 79 -1.61 -5.56 -21.28
CA PHE A 79 -1.34 -5.92 -19.89
C PHE A 79 -0.41 -4.90 -19.20
N LYS A 80 0.67 -4.48 -19.85
CA LYS A 80 1.57 -3.45 -19.31
C LYS A 80 0.83 -2.13 -19.10
N ARG A 81 -0.03 -1.70 -20.03
CA ARG A 81 -0.85 -0.48 -19.89
C ARG A 81 -1.78 -0.52 -18.69
N ILE A 82 -2.49 -1.64 -18.52
CA ILE A 82 -3.34 -1.86 -17.34
C ILE A 82 -2.50 -1.73 -16.07
N ARG A 83 -1.32 -2.38 -16.05
CA ARG A 83 -0.46 -2.36 -14.87
C ARG A 83 0.12 -0.99 -14.55
N ILE A 84 0.49 -0.21 -15.56
CA ILE A 84 0.95 1.18 -15.40
C ILE A 84 -0.14 2.00 -14.71
N ARG A 85 -1.36 1.95 -15.22
CA ARG A 85 -2.50 2.67 -14.65
C ARG A 85 -2.73 2.29 -13.19
N GLU A 86 -2.77 0.98 -12.89
CA GLU A 86 -2.94 0.50 -11.52
C GLU A 86 -1.85 1.01 -10.56
N MET A 87 -0.59 1.01 -11.00
CA MET A 87 0.55 1.48 -10.21
C MET A 87 0.49 2.99 -9.99
N VAL A 88 0.22 3.79 -11.03
CA VAL A 88 0.08 5.24 -10.93
C VAL A 88 -1.12 5.61 -10.04
N ASP A 89 -2.26 4.97 -10.22
CA ASP A 89 -3.44 5.18 -9.39
C ASP A 89 -3.19 4.81 -7.93
N SER A 90 -2.41 3.74 -7.67
CA SER A 90 -2.01 3.37 -6.31
C SER A 90 -1.06 4.40 -5.71
N THR A 91 -0.06 4.85 -6.47
CA THR A 91 0.87 5.91 -6.08
C THR A 91 0.11 7.16 -5.66
N ARG A 92 -0.84 7.62 -6.49
CA ARG A 92 -1.70 8.78 -6.19
C ARG A 92 -2.51 8.60 -4.92
N ARG A 93 -3.11 7.42 -4.70
CA ARG A 93 -3.85 7.13 -3.46
C ARG A 93 -2.93 7.16 -2.24
N THR A 94 -1.77 6.52 -2.32
CA THR A 94 -0.81 6.48 -1.22
C THR A 94 -0.29 7.88 -0.87
N LEU A 95 0.10 8.68 -1.87
CA LEU A 95 0.54 10.06 -1.65
C LEU A 95 -0.59 10.95 -1.12
N LYS A 96 -1.83 10.77 -1.57
CA LYS A 96 -2.98 11.48 -1.02
C LYS A 96 -3.23 11.12 0.44
N SER A 97 -3.16 9.83 0.79
CA SER A 97 -3.27 9.38 2.18
C SER A 97 -2.13 9.93 3.03
N LEU A 98 -0.90 9.97 2.50
CA LEU A 98 0.25 10.57 3.17
C LEU A 98 0.02 12.07 3.46
N ALA A 99 -0.41 12.83 2.45
CA ALA A 99 -0.70 14.25 2.60
C ALA A 99 -1.81 14.51 3.65
N GLN A 100 -2.82 13.64 3.71
CA GLN A 100 -3.86 13.72 4.72
C GLN A 100 -3.31 13.47 6.14
N LEU A 101 -2.48 12.43 6.31
CA LEU A 101 -1.83 12.14 7.61
C LEU A 101 -0.95 13.30 8.09
N LEU A 102 -0.17 13.89 7.18
CA LEU A 102 0.67 15.06 7.48
C LEU A 102 -0.14 16.29 7.87
N SER A 103 -1.34 16.47 7.30
CA SER A 103 -2.24 17.57 7.65
C SER A 103 -2.95 17.38 8.99
N GLU A 104 -3.21 16.14 9.40
CA GLU A 104 -3.90 15.84 10.67
C GLU A 104 -2.94 15.87 11.87
N ILE A 105 -1.66 15.57 11.65
CA ILE A 105 -0.65 15.44 12.71
C ILE A 105 0.46 16.48 12.49
N ASN A 106 0.27 17.68 13.06
CA ASN A 106 1.18 18.84 12.93
C ASN A 106 2.61 18.65 13.51
N SER A 107 2.93 17.46 14.03
CA SER A 107 4.22 17.14 14.67
C SER A 107 5.06 16.14 13.89
N ILE A 108 4.67 15.71 12.68
CA ILE A 108 5.46 14.80 11.87
C ILE A 108 6.66 15.55 11.26
N VAL A 109 7.88 15.08 11.54
CA VAL A 109 9.12 15.54 10.90
C VAL A 109 9.42 14.62 9.72
N ILE A 110 9.52 15.21 8.52
CA ILE A 110 9.88 14.51 7.29
C ILE A 110 11.41 14.55 7.17
N SER A 111 12.06 13.39 7.07
CA SER A 111 13.49 13.31 6.78
C SER A 111 13.77 13.62 5.31
N ASP A 112 14.98 14.08 4.99
CA ASP A 112 15.36 14.36 3.60
C ASP A 112 15.17 13.14 2.69
N ASP A 113 15.51 11.93 3.15
CA ASP A 113 15.32 10.67 2.42
C ASP A 113 13.84 10.37 2.12
N VAL A 114 12.93 10.66 3.06
CA VAL A 114 11.49 10.50 2.83
C VAL A 114 10.97 11.57 1.87
N ALA A 115 11.45 12.82 2.00
CA ALA A 115 11.11 13.90 1.09
C ALA A 115 11.54 13.59 -0.35
N ASP A 116 12.76 13.08 -0.54
CA ASP A 116 13.30 12.68 -1.84
C ASP A 116 12.45 11.56 -2.47
N LYS A 117 12.08 10.54 -1.69
CA LYS A 117 11.17 9.47 -2.16
C LYS A 117 9.80 10.02 -2.58
N ILE A 118 9.23 10.97 -1.84
CA ILE A 118 7.95 11.60 -2.21
C ILE A 118 8.09 12.37 -3.53
N ASN A 119 9.15 13.17 -3.66
CA ASN A 119 9.42 13.95 -4.86
C ASN A 119 9.63 13.05 -6.08
N GLU A 120 10.48 12.03 -5.97
CA GLU A 120 10.67 11.03 -7.02
C GLU A 120 9.36 10.30 -7.33
N ALA A 121 8.55 9.94 -6.32
CA ALA A 121 7.28 9.26 -6.57
C ALA A 121 6.32 10.09 -7.42
N VAL A 122 6.24 11.40 -7.19
CA VAL A 122 5.44 12.33 -8.00
C VAL A 122 6.03 12.45 -9.40
N GLU A 123 7.33 12.73 -9.50
CA GLU A 123 8.02 12.98 -10.77
C GLU A 123 7.92 11.76 -11.70
N TYR A 124 8.19 10.55 -11.19
CA TYR A 124 8.10 9.33 -11.98
C TYR A 124 6.65 8.93 -12.30
N ALA A 125 5.66 9.31 -11.49
CA ALA A 125 4.26 9.10 -11.83
C ALA A 125 3.85 9.96 -13.04
N ASP A 126 4.26 11.22 -13.07
CA ASP A 126 4.02 12.13 -14.19
C ASP A 126 4.77 11.67 -15.45
N MET A 127 6.04 11.27 -15.31
CA MET A 127 6.80 10.67 -16.40
C MET A 127 6.13 9.41 -16.96
N ALA A 128 5.58 8.54 -16.11
CA ALA A 128 4.92 7.32 -16.55
C ALA A 128 3.70 7.62 -17.44
N GLU A 129 2.90 8.62 -17.08
CA GLU A 129 1.78 9.06 -17.91
C GLU A 129 2.27 9.65 -19.25
N MET A 130 3.29 10.50 -19.22
CA MET A 130 3.89 11.07 -20.44
C MET A 130 4.44 9.99 -21.40
N TYR A 131 5.09 8.95 -20.88
CA TYR A 131 5.60 7.85 -21.69
C TYR A 131 4.45 7.04 -22.32
N VAL A 132 3.38 6.79 -21.57
CA VAL A 132 2.19 6.10 -22.10
C VAL A 132 1.52 6.92 -23.20
N GLU A 133 1.41 8.24 -23.04
CA GLU A 133 0.86 9.14 -24.07
C GLU A 133 1.70 9.12 -25.36
N LYS A 134 3.03 9.05 -25.24
CA LYS A 134 3.95 8.92 -26.38
C LYS A 134 3.96 7.52 -27.01
N GLY A 135 3.30 6.55 -26.38
CA GLY A 135 3.28 5.16 -26.81
C GLY A 135 4.47 4.33 -26.36
N ASP A 136 5.36 4.88 -25.52
CA ASP A 136 6.50 4.16 -24.94
C ASP A 136 6.07 3.42 -23.67
N ILE A 137 5.53 2.22 -23.88
CA ILE A 137 4.94 1.43 -22.79
C ILE A 137 6.03 0.84 -21.87
N ASP A 138 7.21 0.56 -22.39
CA ASP A 138 8.28 -0.06 -21.60
C ASP A 138 8.91 0.94 -20.63
N ASP A 139 9.20 2.16 -21.09
CA ASP A 139 9.71 3.20 -20.21
C ASP A 139 8.62 3.74 -19.26
N GLY A 140 7.37 3.81 -19.74
CA GLY A 140 6.22 4.10 -18.87
C GLY A 140 6.06 3.08 -17.73
N LEU A 141 6.28 1.79 -18.01
CA LEU A 141 6.25 0.75 -16.98
C LEU A 141 7.41 0.85 -15.99
N LYS A 142 8.61 1.23 -16.45
CA LYS A 142 9.75 1.45 -15.55
C LYS A 142 9.48 2.62 -14.61
N ALA A 143 9.01 3.75 -15.16
CA ALA A 143 8.67 4.94 -14.39
C ALA A 143 7.55 4.65 -13.37
N ALA A 144 6.47 3.98 -13.78
CA ALA A 144 5.37 3.61 -12.88
C ALA A 144 5.81 2.71 -11.71
N LYS A 145 6.76 1.79 -11.96
CA LYS A 145 7.34 0.93 -10.90
C LYS A 145 8.15 1.73 -9.89
N ILE A 146 8.95 2.69 -10.36
CA ILE A 146 9.75 3.56 -9.48
C ILE A 146 8.81 4.41 -8.63
N ALA A 147 7.81 5.04 -9.26
CA ALA A 147 6.80 5.85 -8.59
C ALA A 147 6.10 5.07 -7.45
N PHE A 148 5.58 3.90 -7.78
CA PHE A 148 4.89 3.03 -6.83
C PHE A 148 5.80 2.58 -5.68
N LYS A 149 7.04 2.17 -5.98
CA LYS A 149 7.98 1.73 -4.96
C LYS A 149 8.30 2.86 -3.98
N ASN A 150 8.56 4.05 -4.50
CA ASN A 150 8.94 5.20 -3.69
C ASN A 150 7.77 5.73 -2.85
N SER A 151 6.53 5.76 -3.38
CA SER A 151 5.37 6.16 -2.58
C SER A 151 5.11 5.21 -1.42
N GLU A 152 5.21 3.90 -1.63
CA GLU A 152 5.01 2.91 -0.57
C GLU A 152 6.14 2.94 0.47
N ALA A 153 7.37 3.14 0.01
CA ALA A 153 8.54 3.28 0.89
C ALA A 153 8.46 4.54 1.75
N ALA A 154 8.04 5.67 1.18
CA ALA A 154 7.83 6.90 1.93
C ALA A 154 6.70 6.75 2.95
N PHE A 155 5.53 6.22 2.54
CA PHE A 155 4.38 6.06 3.44
C PHE A 155 4.66 5.10 4.60
N SER A 156 5.48 4.07 4.38
CA SER A 156 5.82 3.06 5.38
C SER A 156 7.07 3.42 6.21
N ASP A 157 7.60 4.63 6.08
CA ASP A 157 8.81 5.03 6.82
C ASP A 157 8.53 5.13 8.34
N PRO A 158 9.33 4.49 9.20
CA PRO A 158 9.16 4.56 10.65
C PRO A 158 9.16 5.98 11.22
N SER A 159 9.85 6.94 10.59
CA SER A 159 9.94 8.32 11.06
C SER A 159 8.59 9.03 11.07
N LEU A 160 7.68 8.66 10.15
CA LEU A 160 6.35 9.22 10.05
C LEU A 160 5.43 8.78 11.22
N LEU A 161 5.75 7.66 11.86
CA LEU A 161 5.01 7.13 13.01
C LEU A 161 5.69 7.45 14.36
N ALA A 162 6.98 7.78 14.35
CA ALA A 162 7.80 7.87 15.56
C ALA A 162 7.51 9.08 16.48
N LEU A 163 6.81 10.11 15.99
CA LEU A 163 6.57 11.35 16.74
C LEU A 163 5.21 11.39 17.46
N LEU A 164 4.44 10.31 17.40
CA LEU A 164 3.28 10.09 18.27
C LEU A 164 3.64 10.02 19.77
N TYR A 165 4.92 9.94 20.12
CA TYR A 165 5.32 9.53 21.47
C TYR A 165 5.34 10.62 22.54
N PHE A 166 5.18 11.90 22.22
CA PHE A 166 4.85 12.91 23.24
C PHE A 166 4.02 14.05 22.63
N PRO A 167 2.70 13.87 22.44
CA PRO A 167 1.82 14.99 22.12
C PRO A 167 1.99 16.09 23.17
N ASP A 168 1.85 17.34 22.76
CA ASP A 168 2.10 18.51 23.62
C ASP A 168 1.31 18.43 24.94
N ASP A 169 0.12 17.82 24.93
CA ASP A 169 -0.69 17.59 26.13
C ASP A 169 0.00 16.69 27.17
N GLN A 170 0.71 15.65 26.73
CA GLN A 170 1.46 14.76 27.63
C GLN A 170 2.73 15.44 28.16
N LYS A 171 3.34 16.31 27.35
CA LYS A 171 4.40 17.20 27.82
C LYS A 171 3.85 18.10 28.94
N TYR A 172 2.76 18.83 28.72
CA TYR A 172 2.20 19.69 29.77
C TYR A 172 1.77 18.92 31.03
N ALA A 173 1.24 17.70 30.90
CA ALA A 173 0.91 16.85 32.04
C ALA A 173 2.12 16.49 32.92
N VAL A 174 3.31 16.36 32.34
CA VAL A 174 4.56 16.10 33.08
C VAL A 174 5.18 17.39 33.61
N TYR A 175 5.20 18.46 32.81
CA TYR A 175 5.90 19.70 33.13
C TYR A 175 5.11 20.61 34.08
N ILE A 176 3.77 20.67 33.99
CA ILE A 176 2.95 21.55 34.84
C ILE A 176 3.12 21.21 36.33
N PRO A 177 2.97 19.96 36.81
CA PRO A 177 3.13 19.65 38.23
C PRO A 177 4.54 19.95 38.78
N LEU A 178 5.57 19.82 37.94
CA LEU A 178 6.97 20.05 38.33
C LEU A 178 7.31 21.54 38.40
N PHE A 179 6.87 22.34 37.43
CA PHE A 179 7.28 23.73 37.28
C PHE A 179 6.29 24.74 37.87
N LEU A 180 5.00 24.41 37.98
CA LEU A 180 3.98 25.30 38.53
C LEU A 180 4.29 25.76 39.98
N PRO A 181 4.74 24.88 40.91
CA PRO A 181 5.07 25.29 42.27
C PRO A 181 6.23 26.29 42.35
N VAL A 182 7.18 26.22 41.40
CA VAL A 182 8.34 27.11 41.32
C VAL A 182 8.00 28.40 40.58
N MET A 183 7.13 28.35 39.56
CA MET A 183 6.66 29.51 38.80
C MET A 183 5.90 30.52 39.66
N ILE A 184 5.05 30.06 40.59
CA ILE A 184 4.20 30.95 41.40
C ILE A 184 5.02 31.93 42.26
N PRO A 185 5.99 31.49 43.10
CA PRO A 185 6.83 32.40 43.89
C PRO A 185 7.67 33.36 43.03
N VAL A 186 8.20 32.87 41.91
CA VAL A 186 9.03 33.69 41.00
C VAL A 186 8.21 34.84 40.41
N LEU A 187 6.99 34.57 39.93
CA LEU A 187 6.10 35.61 39.40
C LEU A 187 5.68 36.61 40.49
N MET A 188 5.39 36.16 41.71
CA MET A 188 5.10 37.07 42.84
C MET A 188 6.31 37.94 43.20
N SER A 189 7.52 37.39 43.18
CA SER A 189 8.75 38.14 43.41
C SER A 189 8.95 39.23 42.35
N VAL A 190 8.83 38.88 41.07
CA VAL A 190 8.99 39.82 39.94
C VAL A 190 7.97 40.94 39.98
N THR A 191 6.69 40.65 40.27
CA THR A 191 5.64 41.69 40.38
C THR A 191 5.86 42.63 41.56
N THR A 192 6.45 42.14 42.65
CA THR A 192 6.79 42.95 43.83
C THR A 192 7.96 43.89 43.52
N VAL A 193 9.03 43.37 42.91
CA VAL A 193 10.18 44.17 42.47
C VAL A 193 9.75 45.23 41.45
N ARG A 194 8.89 44.89 40.49
CA ARG A 194 8.36 45.85 39.50
C ARG A 194 7.53 46.95 40.15
N ARG A 195 6.67 46.62 41.12
CA ARG A 195 5.89 47.62 41.88
C ARG A 195 6.80 48.56 42.68
N TRP A 196 7.82 48.01 43.34
CA TRP A 196 8.80 48.79 44.07
C TRP A 196 9.56 49.75 43.15
N TYR A 197 10.01 49.27 41.98
CA TYR A 197 10.69 50.09 40.98
C TYR A 197 9.79 51.18 40.37
N MET A 198 8.51 50.90 40.13
CA MET A 198 7.57 51.92 39.65
C MET A 198 7.13 52.90 40.75
N GLY A 199 7.07 52.48 42.01
CA GLY A 199 6.85 53.37 43.17
C GLY A 199 7.98 54.38 43.34
N LEU A 200 9.23 53.95 43.16
CA LEU A 200 10.41 54.82 43.19
C LEU A 200 10.43 55.88 42.09
N LYS A 201 9.76 55.66 40.95
CA LYS A 201 9.58 56.68 39.91
C LYS A 201 8.52 57.73 40.26
N LYS A 202 7.60 57.44 41.19
CA LYS A 202 6.47 58.32 41.54
C LYS A 202 6.81 59.27 42.69
N ASP A 203 7.75 58.91 43.57
CA ASP A 203 8.23 59.80 44.65
C ASP A 203 9.24 60.86 44.17
N LYS A 204 9.88 60.66 43.00
CA LYS A 204 10.81 61.65 42.43
C LYS A 204 10.14 62.83 41.72
N THR A 205 8.81 62.87 41.62
CA THR A 205 8.06 63.96 40.94
C THR A 205 7.23 64.83 41.89
N LYS A 206 7.40 64.71 43.22
CA LYS A 206 6.65 65.49 44.22
C LYS A 206 7.53 66.20 45.28
N THR A 207 8.69 66.69 44.87
CA THR A 207 9.48 67.62 45.69
C THR A 207 9.87 68.83 44.84
N GLU A 208 8.94 69.77 44.73
CA GLU A 208 9.18 71.21 44.61
C GLU A 208 8.56 71.90 45.83
#